data_AF-A0A1I0N1T4-F1
#
_entry.id   AF-A0A1I0N1T4-F1
#
_cell.length_a   1.000
_cell.length_b   1.000
_cell.length_c   1.000
_cell.angle_alpha   90.00
_cell.angle_beta   90.00
_cell.angle_gamma   90.00
#
_symmetry.space_group_name_H-M   'P 1'
#
loop_
_entity.id
_entity.type
_entity.pdbx_description
1 polymer ?
#
loop_
_entity_poly.entity_id
_entity_poly.type
_entity_poly.pdbx_seq_one_letter_code
_entity_poly.pdbx_strand_id
1 'polypeptide(L)'
;MTADPAAVLNAVAFTGNGLLVVTGLAFTFYATQNYSLDRLEGHENFWAYLTYLGLAVALVGAFGVSTVLVDGNVVRAFGDLALLFAIAFVAFSMREVYYASALAPPPEEREMPLSTLRLVEFGFVVVVAVEWLVVVLLGETTVTVVLRGVGALAFATYGIAFSERLEELAHGTTVDTLRRHLVFVLVAATGVAVAGLLDLLVPGAVGESVRYVFLVLLGGLLVPPTIRLQQSVASIT
;
A
#
# COMPACT_ATOMS: atom_id res chain seq x y z
N MET A 1 -3.51 -35.92 18.14
CA MET A 1 -4.11 -34.59 18.34
C MET A 1 -3.97 -33.84 17.02
N THR A 2 -5.04 -33.77 16.23
CA THR A 2 -5.09 -32.87 15.07
C THR A 2 -5.44 -31.48 15.59
N ALA A 3 -4.63 -30.47 15.25
CA ALA A 3 -4.94 -29.09 15.60
C ALA A 3 -6.29 -28.69 15.00
N ASP A 4 -7.09 -27.92 15.74
CA ASP A 4 -8.33 -27.33 15.24
C ASP A 4 -8.01 -26.40 14.05
N PRO A 5 -8.56 -26.67 12.84
CA PRO A 5 -8.30 -25.85 11.65
C PRO A 5 -8.57 -24.36 11.86
N ALA A 6 -9.59 -24.01 12.65
CA ALA A 6 -9.91 -22.61 12.94
C ALA A 6 -8.82 -21.93 13.78
N ALA A 7 -8.27 -22.64 14.77
CA ALA A 7 -7.17 -22.15 15.58
C ALA A 7 -5.89 -21.93 14.76
N VAL A 8 -5.62 -22.78 13.77
CA VAL A 8 -4.48 -22.62 12.85
C VAL A 8 -4.65 -21.38 11.97
N LEU A 9 -5.83 -21.15 11.40
CA LEU A 9 -6.10 -19.96 10.58
C LEU A 9 -5.99 -18.67 11.39
N ASN A 10 -6.51 -18.64 12.62
CA ASN A 10 -6.37 -17.49 13.51
C ASN A 10 -4.91 -17.21 13.86
N ALA A 11 -4.09 -18.25 14.07
CA ALA A 11 -2.66 -18.09 14.30
C ALA A 11 -1.95 -17.50 13.06
N VAL A 12 -2.26 -17.99 11.85
CA VAL A 12 -1.71 -17.45 10.60
C VAL A 12 -2.13 -15.98 10.41
N ALA A 13 -3.41 -15.66 10.64
CA ALA A 13 -3.92 -14.30 10.57
C ALA A 13 -3.22 -13.39 11.57
N PHE A 14 -3.08 -13.81 12.82
CA PHE A 14 -2.40 -13.05 13.87
C PHE A 14 -0.93 -12.80 13.52
N THR A 15 -0.20 -13.85 13.12
CA THR A 15 1.22 -13.75 12.78
C THR A 15 1.45 -12.91 11.52
N GLY A 16 0.65 -13.11 10.46
CA GLY A 16 0.75 -12.34 9.23
C GLY A 16 0.48 -10.85 9.46
N ASN A 17 -0.57 -10.53 10.23
CA ASN A 17 -0.87 -9.13 10.56
C ASN A 17 0.18 -8.52 11.50
N GLY A 18 0.70 -9.29 12.46
CA GLY A 18 1.82 -8.86 13.31
C GLY A 18 3.08 -8.57 12.50
N LEU A 19 3.36 -9.34 11.44
CA LEU A 19 4.45 -9.07 10.52
C LEU A 19 4.27 -7.71 9.81
N LEU A 20 3.05 -7.37 9.37
CA LEU A 20 2.76 -6.06 8.78
C LEU A 20 2.99 -4.92 9.76
N VAL A 21 2.63 -5.08 11.04
CA VAL A 21 2.92 -4.08 12.08
C VAL A 21 4.42 -3.82 12.16
N VAL A 22 5.21 -4.88 12.36
CA VAL A 22 6.66 -4.75 12.58
C VAL A 22 7.35 -4.19 11.33
N THR A 23 7.05 -4.74 10.16
CA THR A 23 7.67 -4.31 8.90
C THR A 23 7.22 -2.91 8.49
N GLY A 24 5.95 -2.58 8.65
CA GLY A 24 5.40 -1.25 8.38
C GLY A 24 6.02 -0.18 9.29
N LEU A 25 6.16 -0.45 10.59
CA LEU A 25 6.82 0.47 11.53
C LEU A 25 8.30 0.65 11.21
N ALA A 26 9.02 -0.43 10.91
CA ALA A 26 10.43 -0.35 10.51
C ALA A 26 10.61 0.47 9.22
N PHE A 27 9.77 0.23 8.21
CA PHE A 27 9.75 1.00 6.98
C PHE A 27 9.49 2.49 7.25
N THR A 28 8.46 2.79 8.06
CA THR A 28 8.09 4.17 8.45
C THR A 28 9.24 4.89 9.12
N PHE A 29 9.91 4.22 10.07
CA PHE A 29 11.04 4.77 10.80
C PHE A 29 12.15 5.18 9.84
N TYR A 30 12.60 4.27 8.97
CA TYR A 30 13.68 4.60 8.03
C TYR A 30 13.25 5.59 6.94
N ALA A 31 12.00 5.56 6.49
CA ALA A 31 11.47 6.56 5.57
C ALA A 31 11.48 7.97 6.18
N THR A 32 11.09 8.09 7.46
CA THR A 32 11.11 9.35 8.22
C THR A 32 12.54 9.87 8.42
N GLN A 33 13.49 8.97 8.69
CA GLN A 33 14.90 9.33 8.79
C GLN A 33 15.42 9.88 7.45
N ASN A 34 15.12 9.21 6.32
CA ASN A 34 15.50 9.72 5.00
C ASN A 34 14.84 11.07 4.67
N TYR A 35 13.58 11.29 5.09
CA TYR A 35 12.90 12.58 4.99
C TYR A 35 13.67 13.67 5.76
N SER A 36 14.01 13.41 7.02
CA SER A 36 14.70 14.40 7.88
C SER A 36 16.13 14.72 7.45
N LEU A 37 16.78 13.80 6.72
CA LEU A 37 18.15 13.93 6.25
C LEU A 37 18.23 14.46 4.81
N ASP A 38 17.09 14.86 4.22
CA ASP A 38 16.95 15.40 2.86
C ASP A 38 17.77 14.65 1.80
N ARG A 39 17.63 13.33 1.77
CA ARG A 39 18.47 12.44 0.92
C ARG A 39 18.28 12.64 -0.59
N LEU A 40 17.23 13.35 -0.97
CA LEU A 40 16.93 13.73 -2.34
C LEU A 40 16.39 15.16 -2.28
N GLU A 41 17.29 16.14 -2.36
CA GLU A 41 16.91 17.56 -2.38
C GLU A 41 15.76 17.78 -3.38
N GLY A 42 14.69 18.41 -2.91
CA GLY A 42 13.48 18.68 -3.72
C GLY A 42 12.48 17.53 -3.86
N HIS A 43 12.67 16.40 -3.17
CA HIS A 43 11.77 15.23 -3.23
C HIS A 43 11.00 14.99 -1.91
N GLU A 44 10.66 16.05 -1.17
CA GLU A 44 9.97 15.97 0.13
C GLU A 44 8.67 15.15 0.08
N ASN A 45 7.84 15.35 -0.95
CA ASN A 45 6.57 14.64 -1.11
C ASN A 45 6.77 13.13 -1.29
N PHE A 46 7.83 12.71 -1.99
CA PHE A 46 8.14 11.30 -2.18
C PHE A 46 8.40 10.62 -0.84
N TRP A 47 9.28 11.23 -0.03
CA TRP A 47 9.60 10.73 1.30
C TRP A 47 8.40 10.74 2.25
N ALA A 48 7.55 11.77 2.17
CA ALA A 48 6.31 11.84 2.92
C ALA A 48 5.37 10.68 2.57
N TYR A 49 5.14 10.40 1.27
CA TYR A 49 4.31 9.28 0.85
C TYR A 49 4.87 7.92 1.25
N LEU A 50 6.19 7.73 1.22
CA LEU A 50 6.79 6.50 1.76
C LEU A 50 6.57 6.37 3.27
N THR A 51 6.67 7.47 4.02
CA THR A 51 6.39 7.47 5.45
C THR A 51 4.92 7.08 5.72
N TYR A 52 3.99 7.68 4.97
CA TYR A 52 2.56 7.36 5.09
C TYR A 52 2.23 5.94 4.64
N LEU A 53 2.91 5.41 3.62
CA LEU A 53 2.82 4.02 3.21
C LEU A 53 3.17 3.07 4.35
N GLY A 54 4.34 3.23 4.96
CA GLY A 54 4.76 2.37 6.06
C GLY A 54 3.76 2.39 7.22
N LEU A 55 3.26 3.59 7.55
CA LEU A 55 2.28 3.79 8.61
C LEU A 55 0.94 3.11 8.25
N ALA A 56 0.48 3.26 7.02
CA ALA A 56 -0.75 2.63 6.53
C ALA A 56 -0.63 1.10 6.60
N VAL A 57 0.50 0.52 6.17
CA VAL A 57 0.74 -0.94 6.29
C VAL A 57 0.77 -1.39 7.75
N ALA A 58 1.40 -0.61 8.64
CA ALA A 58 1.38 -0.92 10.07
C ALA A 58 -0.03 -0.89 10.65
N LEU A 59 -0.88 0.05 10.20
CA LEU A 59 -2.28 0.14 10.59
C LEU A 59 -3.11 -1.03 10.06
N VAL A 60 -2.89 -1.47 8.81
CA VAL A 60 -3.50 -2.70 8.28
C VAL A 60 -3.20 -3.88 9.20
N GLY A 61 -1.92 -4.05 9.59
CA GLY A 61 -1.52 -5.08 10.54
C GLY A 61 -2.16 -4.91 11.92
N ALA A 62 -2.20 -3.70 12.46
CA ALA A 62 -2.74 -3.45 13.80
C ALA A 62 -4.25 -3.74 13.88
N PHE A 63 -5.01 -3.28 12.88
CA PHE A 63 -6.43 -3.58 12.78
C PHE A 63 -6.65 -5.07 12.50
N GLY A 64 -5.84 -5.70 11.65
CA GLY A 64 -5.91 -7.13 11.38
C GLY A 64 -5.66 -7.99 12.62
N VAL A 65 -4.66 -7.67 13.45
CA VAL A 65 -4.46 -8.31 14.76
C VAL A 65 -5.69 -8.11 15.64
N SER A 66 -6.23 -6.88 15.66
CA SER A 66 -7.41 -6.56 16.45
C SER A 66 -8.65 -7.35 16.02
N THR A 67 -8.82 -7.64 14.72
CA THR A 67 -9.94 -8.48 14.24
C THR A 67 -9.87 -9.93 14.72
N VAL A 68 -8.70 -10.44 15.08
CA VAL A 68 -8.54 -11.78 15.69
C VAL A 68 -9.00 -11.76 17.15
N LEU A 69 -8.90 -10.62 17.83
CA LEU A 69 -9.21 -10.46 19.24
C LEU A 69 -10.65 -9.96 19.48
N VAL A 70 -11.16 -9.12 18.59
CA VAL A 70 -12.45 -8.45 18.71
C VAL A 70 -13.15 -8.49 17.36
N ASP A 71 -14.34 -9.10 17.32
CA ASP A 71 -15.18 -9.07 16.13
C ASP A 71 -15.95 -7.73 16.07
N GLY A 72 -15.76 -6.96 14.99
CA GLY A 72 -16.45 -5.69 14.83
C GLY A 72 -16.25 -5.03 13.46
N ASN A 73 -17.34 -4.48 12.92
CA ASN A 73 -17.36 -3.80 11.63
C ASN A 73 -16.42 -2.59 11.59
N VAL A 74 -16.31 -1.87 12.71
CA VAL A 74 -15.44 -0.68 12.82
C VAL A 74 -13.98 -1.05 12.58
N VAL A 75 -13.48 -2.08 13.27
CA VAL A 75 -12.08 -2.52 13.16
C VAL A 75 -11.75 -2.97 11.73
N ARG A 76 -12.66 -3.73 11.11
CA ARG A 76 -12.52 -4.14 9.70
C ARG A 76 -12.47 -2.94 8.76
N ALA A 77 -13.43 -2.02 8.87
CA ALA A 77 -13.51 -0.83 8.04
C ALA A 77 -12.23 0.02 8.10
N PHE A 78 -11.65 0.19 9.29
CA PHE A 78 -10.39 0.90 9.44
C PHE A 78 -9.20 0.15 8.84
N GLY A 79 -9.17 -1.19 8.94
CA GLY A 79 -8.16 -2.02 8.27
C GLY A 79 -8.23 -1.92 6.75
N ASP A 80 -9.43 -1.93 6.18
CA ASP A 80 -9.68 -1.78 4.75
C ASP A 80 -9.30 -0.40 4.23
N LEU A 81 -9.67 0.64 4.98
CA LEU A 81 -9.28 2.03 4.71
C LEU A 81 -7.76 2.17 4.71
N ALA A 82 -7.07 1.61 5.71
CA ALA A 82 -5.62 1.63 5.79
C ALA A 82 -4.97 0.91 4.59
N LEU A 83 -5.56 -0.19 4.11
CA LEU A 83 -5.06 -0.92 2.95
C LEU A 83 -5.19 -0.08 1.66
N LEU A 84 -6.33 0.56 1.44
CA LEU A 84 -6.54 1.45 0.30
C LEU A 84 -5.58 2.64 0.33
N PHE A 85 -5.34 3.22 1.51
CA PHE A 85 -4.34 4.27 1.66
C PHE A 85 -2.91 3.78 1.40
N ALA A 86 -2.54 2.57 1.84
CA ALA A 86 -1.24 2.00 1.53
C ALA A 86 -1.03 1.88 0.01
N ILE A 87 -2.02 1.34 -0.72
CA ILE A 87 -2.00 1.25 -2.19
C ILE A 87 -1.87 2.63 -2.82
N ALA A 88 -2.67 3.60 -2.38
CA ALA A 88 -2.66 4.96 -2.88
C ALA A 88 -1.30 5.64 -2.65
N PHE A 89 -0.74 5.55 -1.45
CA PHE A 89 0.54 6.17 -1.11
C PHE A 89 1.73 5.58 -1.88
N VAL A 90 1.74 4.26 -2.12
CA VAL A 90 2.75 3.66 -3.02
C VAL A 90 2.61 4.28 -4.41
N ALA A 91 1.40 4.34 -4.95
CA ALA A 91 1.17 4.87 -6.29
C ALA A 91 1.54 6.35 -6.39
N PHE A 92 1.20 7.16 -5.39
CA PHE A 92 1.55 8.58 -5.32
C PHE A 92 3.06 8.80 -5.17
N SER A 93 3.75 7.92 -4.44
CA SER A 93 5.21 7.99 -4.34
C SER A 93 5.87 7.81 -5.72
N MET A 94 5.38 6.88 -6.54
CA MET A 94 5.87 6.68 -7.91
C MET A 94 5.58 7.90 -8.79
N ARG A 95 4.38 8.48 -8.69
CA ARG A 95 4.06 9.71 -9.42
C ARG A 95 4.97 10.88 -9.04
N GLU A 96 5.17 11.14 -7.75
CA GLU A 96 5.98 12.29 -7.33
C GLU A 96 7.41 12.19 -7.85
N VAL A 97 8.02 10.99 -7.82
CA VAL A 97 9.36 10.77 -8.40
C VAL A 97 9.35 11.02 -9.91
N TYR A 98 8.32 10.58 -10.64
CA TYR A 98 8.23 10.82 -12.09
C TYR A 98 8.24 12.31 -12.39
N TYR A 99 7.39 13.08 -11.70
CA TYR A 99 7.27 14.52 -11.92
C TYR A 99 8.44 15.35 -11.37
N ALA A 100 9.18 14.83 -10.40
CA ALA A 100 10.38 15.45 -9.84
C ALA A 100 11.66 15.11 -10.63
N SER A 101 11.62 14.11 -11.51
CA SER A 101 12.78 13.71 -12.30
C SER A 101 13.21 14.84 -13.26
N ALA A 102 14.52 15.11 -13.33
CA ALA A 102 15.08 16.13 -14.22
C ALA A 102 14.86 15.83 -15.72
N LEU A 103 14.52 14.57 -16.02
CA LEU A 103 14.21 14.09 -17.37
C LEU A 103 12.70 14.03 -17.63
N ALA A 104 11.87 14.47 -16.69
CA ALA A 104 10.43 14.58 -16.91
C ALA A 104 10.14 15.56 -18.05
N PRO A 105 9.16 15.26 -18.92
CA PRO A 105 8.76 16.20 -19.97
C PRO A 105 8.45 17.58 -19.39
N PRO A 106 8.82 18.67 -20.10
CA PRO A 106 8.45 20.02 -19.68
C PRO A 106 6.92 20.13 -19.54
N PRO A 107 6.39 21.00 -18.65
CA PRO A 107 4.97 21.07 -18.32
C PRO A 107 4.01 21.13 -19.52
N GLU A 108 4.46 21.73 -20.63
CA GLU A 108 3.71 21.93 -21.87
C GLU A 108 3.59 20.66 -22.73
N GLU A 109 4.49 19.70 -22.58
CA GLU A 109 4.51 18.43 -23.32
C GLU A 109 3.86 17.27 -22.55
N ARG A 110 3.35 17.54 -21.33
CA ARG A 110 2.75 16.52 -20.48
C ARG A 110 1.32 16.22 -20.94
N GLU A 111 1.01 14.94 -21.13
CA GLU A 111 -0.34 14.47 -21.43
C GLU A 111 -1.38 14.94 -20.41
N MET A 112 -0.99 15.03 -19.13
CA MET A 112 -1.83 15.55 -18.05
C MET A 112 -1.04 16.44 -17.09
N PRO A 113 -1.58 17.62 -16.73
CA PRO A 113 -0.98 18.47 -15.72
C PRO A 113 -1.18 17.87 -14.31
N LEU A 114 -0.19 18.10 -13.45
CA LEU A 114 -0.15 17.57 -12.08
C LEU A 114 -1.35 18.02 -11.22
N SER A 115 -1.86 19.22 -11.44
CA SER A 115 -3.02 19.76 -10.73
C SER A 115 -4.29 18.95 -11.02
N THR A 116 -4.49 18.53 -12.27
CA THR A 116 -5.62 17.69 -12.65
C THR A 116 -5.50 16.30 -12.04
N LEU A 117 -4.32 15.70 -12.03
CA LEU A 117 -4.09 14.42 -11.36
C LEU A 117 -4.40 14.52 -9.87
N ARG A 118 -3.88 15.54 -9.17
CA ARG A 118 -4.17 15.75 -7.75
C ARG A 118 -5.66 15.95 -7.46
N LEU A 119 -6.40 16.59 -8.37
CA LEU A 119 -7.85 16.73 -8.24
C LEU A 119 -8.57 15.38 -8.35
N VAL A 120 -8.16 14.53 -9.31
CA VAL A 120 -8.70 13.17 -9.46
C VAL A 120 -8.35 12.31 -8.25
N GLU A 121 -7.12 12.40 -7.75
CA GLU A 121 -6.66 11.73 -6.52
C GLU A 121 -7.50 12.15 -5.32
N PHE A 122 -7.75 13.46 -5.16
CA PHE A 122 -8.61 13.98 -4.10
C PHE A 122 -10.05 13.45 -4.24
N GLY A 123 -10.61 13.43 -5.45
CA GLY A 123 -11.92 12.85 -5.71
C GLY A 123 -11.99 11.38 -5.30
N PHE A 124 -10.95 10.60 -5.57
CA PHE A 124 -10.86 9.22 -5.12
C PHE A 124 -10.83 9.10 -3.59
N VAL A 125 -10.03 9.93 -2.91
CA VAL A 125 -9.98 9.94 -1.43
C VAL A 125 -11.36 10.24 -0.84
N VAL A 126 -12.13 11.14 -1.45
CA VAL A 126 -13.53 11.41 -1.05
C VAL A 126 -14.40 10.17 -1.24
N VAL A 127 -14.29 9.46 -2.37
CA VAL A 127 -15.04 8.22 -2.62
C VAL A 127 -14.73 7.15 -1.57
N VAL A 128 -13.44 6.96 -1.23
CA VAL A 128 -13.02 6.04 -0.18
C VAL A 128 -13.52 6.46 1.20
N ALA A 129 -13.52 7.77 1.52
CA ALA A 129 -14.04 8.25 2.79
C ALA A 129 -15.55 7.99 2.92
N VAL A 130 -16.31 8.16 1.84
CA VAL A 130 -17.74 7.84 1.79
C VAL A 130 -17.97 6.34 1.94
N GLU A 131 -17.20 5.52 1.23
CA GLU A 131 -17.27 4.06 1.32
C GLU A 131 -16.96 3.56 2.74
N TRP A 132 -15.89 4.05 3.34
CA TRP A 132 -15.55 3.76 4.73
C TRP A 132 -16.69 4.12 5.69
N LEU A 133 -17.31 5.29 5.52
CA LEU A 133 -18.44 5.70 6.36
C LEU A 133 -19.63 4.73 6.20
N VAL A 134 -19.91 4.28 4.97
CA VAL A 134 -20.95 3.28 4.70
C VAL A 134 -20.62 1.96 5.40
N VAL A 135 -19.38 1.47 5.32
CA VAL A 135 -18.98 0.21 5.98
C VAL A 135 -19.07 0.31 7.50
N VAL A 136 -18.68 1.46 8.08
CA VAL A 136 -18.79 1.69 9.52
C VAL A 136 -20.25 1.65 9.99
N LEU A 137 -21.16 2.27 9.24
CA LEU A 137 -22.56 2.42 9.64
C LEU A 137 -23.42 1.20 9.33
N LEU A 138 -23.20 0.59 8.16
CA LEU A 138 -24.07 -0.46 7.60
C LEU A 138 -23.41 -1.84 7.56
N GLY A 139 -22.12 -1.93 7.88
CA GLY A 139 -21.32 -3.13 7.66
C GLY A 139 -20.88 -3.29 6.21
N GLU A 140 -20.12 -4.35 5.94
CA GLU A 140 -19.66 -4.67 4.59
C GLU A 140 -20.83 -5.11 3.71
N THR A 141 -20.93 -4.52 2.52
CA THR A 141 -21.93 -4.85 1.51
C THR A 141 -21.24 -5.27 0.21
N THR A 142 -21.95 -5.95 -0.69
CA THR A 142 -21.40 -6.28 -2.01
C THR A 142 -20.90 -5.04 -2.77
N VAL A 143 -21.57 -3.90 -2.62
CA VAL A 143 -21.18 -2.65 -3.27
C VAL A 143 -19.85 -2.13 -2.73
N THR A 144 -19.65 -2.16 -1.40
CA THR A 144 -18.40 -1.69 -0.78
C THR A 144 -17.23 -2.63 -1.13
N VAL A 145 -17.46 -3.95 -1.16
CA VAL A 145 -16.47 -4.93 -1.64
C VAL A 145 -16.03 -4.64 -3.07
N VAL A 146 -17.01 -4.39 -3.96
CA VAL A 146 -16.73 -4.07 -5.37
C VAL A 146 -15.96 -2.76 -5.49
N LEU A 147 -16.40 -1.71 -4.79
CA LEU A 147 -15.76 -0.41 -4.86
C LEU A 147 -14.31 -0.46 -4.35
N ARG A 148 -14.06 -1.14 -3.22
CA ARG A 148 -12.72 -1.35 -2.66
C ARG A 148 -11.81 -2.08 -3.63
N GLY A 149 -12.26 -3.20 -4.20
CA GLY A 149 -11.43 -3.99 -5.10
C GLY A 149 -11.18 -3.29 -6.45
N VAL A 150 -12.18 -2.63 -7.03
CA VAL A 150 -12.01 -1.83 -8.25
C VAL A 150 -11.13 -0.62 -8.00
N GLY A 151 -11.29 0.05 -6.85
CA GLY A 151 -10.45 1.18 -6.45
C GLY A 151 -8.99 0.78 -6.24
N ALA A 152 -8.75 -0.37 -5.60
CA ALA A 152 -7.42 -0.95 -5.46
C ALA A 152 -6.78 -1.23 -6.83
N LEU A 153 -7.52 -1.85 -7.76
CA LEU A 153 -7.04 -2.12 -9.12
C LEU A 153 -6.75 -0.84 -9.90
N ALA A 154 -7.60 0.18 -9.76
CA ALA A 154 -7.41 1.48 -10.41
C ALA A 154 -6.10 2.14 -9.95
N PHE A 155 -5.84 2.17 -8.64
CA PHE A 155 -4.59 2.72 -8.12
C PHE A 155 -3.36 1.85 -8.38
N ALA A 156 -3.51 0.53 -8.40
CA ALA A 156 -2.44 -0.36 -8.81
C ALA A 156 -2.01 -0.08 -10.24
N THR A 157 -2.99 0.02 -11.15
CA THR A 157 -2.77 0.34 -12.57
C THR A 157 -2.12 1.71 -12.71
N TYR A 158 -2.61 2.70 -11.96
CA TYR A 158 -2.05 4.04 -11.91
C TYR A 158 -0.58 4.05 -11.46
N GLY A 159 -0.26 3.37 -10.35
CA GLY A 159 1.10 3.28 -9.84
C GLY A 159 2.04 2.53 -10.79
N ILE A 160 1.59 1.42 -11.38
CA ILE A 160 2.36 0.65 -12.37
C ILE A 160 2.66 1.53 -13.60
N ALA A 161 1.69 2.26 -14.13
CA ALA A 161 1.90 3.14 -15.28
C ALA A 161 2.97 4.22 -14.99
N PHE A 162 2.97 4.81 -13.79
CA PHE A 162 4.04 5.75 -13.40
C PHE A 162 5.38 5.06 -13.16
N SER A 163 5.37 3.83 -12.66
CA SER A 163 6.58 3.03 -12.49
C SER A 163 7.25 2.67 -13.83
N GLU A 164 6.47 2.33 -14.85
CA GLU A 164 6.99 2.05 -16.20
C GLU A 164 7.60 3.31 -16.80
N ARG A 165 6.90 4.45 -16.71
CA ARG A 165 7.43 5.75 -17.18
C ARG A 165 8.71 6.16 -16.43
N LEU A 166 8.81 5.84 -15.14
CA LEU A 166 10.02 6.06 -14.35
C LEU A 166 11.18 5.18 -14.78
N GLU A 167 10.90 3.95 -15.17
CA GLU A 167 11.92 3.01 -15.62
C GLU A 167 12.67 3.58 -16.83
N GLU A 168 11.96 4.13 -17.79
CA GLU A 168 12.55 4.75 -18.98
C GLU A 168 13.49 5.93 -18.65
N LEU A 169 13.21 6.66 -17.56
CA LEU A 169 13.93 7.88 -17.19
C LEU A 169 15.05 7.65 -16.17
N ALA A 170 14.93 6.68 -15.27
CA ALA A 170 15.78 6.57 -14.07
C ALA A 170 16.63 5.29 -14.02
N HIS A 171 16.78 4.59 -15.14
CA HIS A 171 17.52 3.33 -15.24
C HIS A 171 18.93 3.40 -14.61
N GLY A 172 19.22 2.49 -13.68
CA GLY A 172 20.54 2.39 -13.01
C GLY A 172 20.74 3.29 -11.79
N THR A 173 19.72 4.06 -11.38
CA THR A 173 19.78 4.89 -10.16
C THR A 173 19.34 4.12 -8.90
N THR A 174 19.66 4.65 -7.72
CA THR A 174 19.14 4.15 -6.44
C THR A 174 17.62 4.16 -6.39
N VAL A 175 17.00 5.17 -7.01
CA VAL A 175 15.55 5.33 -7.15
C VAL A 175 14.93 4.19 -7.98
N ASP A 176 15.57 3.73 -9.07
CA ASP A 176 15.08 2.57 -9.84
C ASP A 176 15.04 1.30 -8.99
N THR A 177 16.07 1.07 -8.16
CA THR A 177 16.06 -0.10 -7.29
C THR A 177 14.94 -0.03 -6.26
N LEU A 178 14.66 1.13 -5.68
CA LEU A 178 13.58 1.31 -4.71
C LEU A 178 12.21 1.15 -5.38
N ARG A 179 12.01 1.74 -6.56
CA ARG A 179 10.82 1.59 -7.41
C ARG A 179 10.49 0.13 -7.66
N ARG A 180 11.46 -0.69 -8.11
CA ARG A 180 11.24 -2.12 -8.39
C ARG A 180 10.63 -2.86 -7.20
N HIS A 181 11.14 -2.61 -6.00
CA HIS A 181 10.60 -3.22 -4.79
C HIS A 181 9.20 -2.69 -4.44
N LEU A 182 8.96 -1.40 -4.61
CA LEU A 182 7.65 -0.78 -4.35
C LEU A 182 6.56 -1.29 -5.32
N VAL A 183 6.89 -1.65 -6.55
CA VAL A 183 5.92 -2.32 -7.46
C VAL A 183 5.45 -3.65 -6.88
N PHE A 184 6.36 -4.46 -6.35
CA PHE A 184 5.97 -5.73 -5.71
C PHE A 184 5.11 -5.50 -4.46
N VAL A 185 5.41 -4.46 -3.67
CA VAL A 185 4.57 -4.05 -2.53
C VAL A 185 3.18 -3.63 -3.00
N LEU A 186 3.08 -2.85 -4.08
CA LEU A 186 1.81 -2.41 -4.67
C LEU A 186 0.97 -3.61 -5.14
N VAL A 187 1.58 -4.54 -5.88
CA VAL A 187 0.92 -5.76 -6.35
C VAL A 187 0.44 -6.61 -5.18
N ALA A 188 1.27 -6.78 -4.15
CA ALA A 188 0.89 -7.57 -2.98
C ALA A 188 -0.28 -6.94 -2.20
N ALA A 189 -0.21 -5.63 -1.91
CA ALA A 189 -1.31 -4.92 -1.25
C ALA A 189 -2.61 -4.97 -2.07
N THR A 190 -2.52 -4.84 -3.39
CA THR A 190 -3.66 -4.98 -4.30
C THR A 190 -4.23 -6.39 -4.27
N GLY A 191 -3.38 -7.41 -4.23
CA GLY A 191 -3.80 -8.81 -4.09
C GLY A 191 -4.60 -9.05 -2.81
N VAL A 192 -4.22 -8.42 -1.69
CA VAL A 192 -5.01 -8.45 -0.44
C VAL A 192 -6.39 -7.81 -0.65
N ALA A 193 -6.47 -6.65 -1.31
CA ALA A 193 -7.72 -5.93 -1.51
C ALA A 193 -8.67 -6.65 -2.50
N VAL A 194 -8.14 -7.28 -3.55
CA VAL A 194 -8.91 -8.01 -4.57
C VAL A 194 -9.39 -9.37 -4.06
N ALA A 195 -8.82 -9.91 -2.98
CA ALA A 195 -9.31 -11.15 -2.39
C ALA A 195 -10.80 -11.12 -2.05
N GLY A 196 -11.31 -9.99 -1.53
CA GLY A 196 -12.75 -9.82 -1.27
C GLY A 196 -13.61 -9.80 -2.54
N LEU A 197 -13.09 -9.30 -3.66
CA LEU A 197 -13.76 -9.40 -4.95
C LEU A 197 -13.84 -10.86 -5.43
N LEU A 198 -12.79 -11.65 -5.19
CA LEU A 198 -12.77 -13.07 -5.57
C LEU A 198 -13.84 -13.86 -4.84
N ASP A 199 -14.13 -13.54 -3.57
CA ASP A 199 -15.19 -14.20 -2.81
C ASP A 199 -16.59 -14.02 -3.43
N LEU A 200 -16.77 -13.05 -4.32
CA LEU A 200 -18.01 -12.87 -5.08
C LEU A 200 -18.11 -13.80 -6.31
N LEU A 201 -16.99 -14.38 -6.75
CA LEU A 201 -16.86 -15.14 -8.00
C LEU A 201 -16.52 -16.61 -7.78
N VAL A 202 -15.81 -16.93 -6.70
CA VAL A 202 -15.31 -18.27 -6.37
C VAL A 202 -15.64 -18.63 -4.92
N PRO A 203 -15.55 -19.91 -4.51
CA PRO A 203 -15.78 -20.31 -3.12
C PRO A 203 -14.87 -19.53 -2.16
N GLY A 204 -15.43 -19.08 -1.03
CA GLY A 204 -14.74 -18.18 -0.09
C GLY A 204 -13.40 -18.70 0.45
N ALA A 205 -13.21 -20.02 0.51
CA ALA A 205 -11.93 -20.61 0.90
C ALA A 205 -10.77 -20.20 -0.04
N VAL A 206 -11.07 -19.95 -1.32
CA VAL A 206 -10.08 -19.50 -2.30
C VAL A 206 -9.70 -18.04 -2.06
N GLY A 207 -10.67 -17.13 -1.89
CA GLY A 207 -10.36 -15.72 -1.62
C GLY A 207 -9.66 -15.54 -0.27
N GLU A 208 -10.05 -16.29 0.76
CA GLU A 208 -9.35 -16.30 2.05
C GLU A 208 -7.89 -16.77 1.93
N SER A 209 -7.64 -17.83 1.14
CA SER A 209 -6.29 -18.30 0.86
C SER A 209 -5.46 -17.24 0.12
N VAL A 210 -6.04 -16.61 -0.91
CA VAL A 210 -5.40 -15.54 -1.68
C VAL A 210 -5.06 -14.36 -0.76
N ARG A 211 -6.00 -13.94 0.10
CA ARG A 211 -5.81 -12.87 1.07
C ARG A 211 -4.60 -13.15 1.95
N TYR A 212 -4.52 -14.32 2.58
CA TYR A 212 -3.42 -14.64 3.49
C TYR A 212 -2.07 -14.76 2.78
N VAL A 213 -2.03 -15.35 1.60
CA VAL A 213 -0.80 -15.42 0.80
C VAL A 213 -0.28 -14.02 0.48
N PHE A 214 -1.13 -13.14 -0.05
CA PHE A 214 -0.71 -11.78 -0.37
C PHE A 214 -0.39 -10.93 0.87
N LEU A 215 -1.05 -11.18 1.99
CA LEU A 215 -0.79 -10.49 3.26
C LEU A 215 0.61 -10.84 3.79
N VAL A 216 0.98 -12.12 3.78
CA VAL A 216 2.34 -12.56 4.17
C VAL A 216 3.38 -12.05 3.18
N LEU A 217 3.10 -12.11 1.87
CA LEU A 217 3.98 -11.55 0.84
C LEU A 217 4.18 -10.05 1.02
N LEU A 218 3.12 -9.29 1.33
CA LEU A 218 3.22 -7.85 1.56
C LEU A 218 4.21 -7.53 2.69
N GLY A 219 4.13 -8.24 3.81
CA GLY A 219 5.09 -8.08 4.90
C GLY A 219 6.52 -8.40 4.50
N GLY A 220 6.72 -9.52 3.79
CA GLY A 220 8.04 -9.92 3.30
C GLY A 220 8.63 -8.95 2.26
N LEU A 221 7.80 -8.46 1.33
CA LEU A 221 8.21 -7.57 0.24
C LEU A 221 8.51 -6.14 0.71
N LEU A 222 8.07 -5.77 1.91
CA LEU A 222 8.43 -4.49 2.53
C LEU A 222 9.85 -4.51 3.13
N VAL A 223 10.43 -5.68 3.39
CA VAL A 223 11.78 -5.81 3.98
C VAL A 223 12.89 -5.29 3.05
N PRO A 224 12.99 -5.72 1.77
CA PRO A 224 14.03 -5.22 0.87
C PRO A 224 14.09 -3.69 0.72
N PRO A 225 12.97 -2.96 0.49
CA PRO A 225 13.03 -1.51 0.41
C PRO A 225 13.35 -0.89 1.78
N THR A 226 12.93 -1.50 2.90
CA THR A 226 13.36 -1.06 4.25
C THR A 226 14.89 -1.14 4.41
N ILE A 227 15.52 -2.24 3.99
CA ILE A 227 16.99 -2.40 4.04
C ILE A 227 17.66 -1.32 3.19
N ARG A 228 17.10 -0.96 2.03
CA ARG A 228 17.62 0.14 1.20
C ARG A 228 17.52 1.49 1.91
N LEU A 229 16.40 1.77 2.57
CA LEU A 229 16.25 2.98 3.37
C LEU A 229 17.25 3.04 4.53
N GLN A 230 17.49 1.90 5.19
CA GLN A 230 18.50 1.78 6.24
C GLN A 230 19.92 2.00 5.71
N GLN A 231 20.28 1.35 4.60
CA GLN A 231 21.58 1.51 3.94
C GLN A 231 21.82 2.96 3.52
N SER A 232 20.77 3.62 3.02
CA SER A 232 20.79 5.06 2.75
C SER A 232 21.20 5.77 4.03
N VAL A 233 20.42 5.71 5.12
CA VAL A 233 20.72 6.38 6.41
C VAL A 233 22.13 6.09 6.93
N ALA A 234 22.54 4.83 6.95
CA ALA A 234 23.83 4.40 7.49
C ALA A 234 25.04 4.97 6.72
N SER A 235 24.89 5.38 5.46
CA SER A 235 25.99 5.98 4.70
C SER A 235 26.40 7.38 5.19
N ILE A 236 25.71 7.96 6.18
CA ILE A 236 26.04 9.26 6.80
C ILE A 236 26.86 9.08 8.09
N THR A 237 26.71 7.97 8.80
CA THR A 237 27.37 7.67 10.08
C THR A 237 28.66 6.90 9.88
#